data_AF-A0A496SJW1-F1
#
_entry.id   AF-A0A496SJW1-F1
#
_cell.length_a   1.000
_cell.length_b   1.000
_cell.length_c   1.000
_cell.angle_alpha   90.00
_cell.angle_beta   90.00
_cell.angle_gamma   90.00
#
_symmetry.space_group_name_H-M   'P 1'
#
loop_
_entity.id
_entity.type
_entity.pdbx_description
1 polymer ?
#
loop_
_entity_poly.entity_id
_entity_poly.type
_entity_poly.pdbx_seq_one_letter_code
_entity_poly.pdbx_strand_id
1 'polypeptide(L)'
;KDLYIFSFISMNRCFHYEVFNMARETIVIATQGPGGLDDLVSPVFARASTFTIVEAINGEIKNVRVEQNPAVMAPSGAGIQVAQLVAGFGANVVIAGGVGPNAHQALASLGIRIISGISGVPVRKVLDDYFSGRLSSTMPGPTPPLPPTPKQPSAPYPPVSYPPIAPPLPPQVPTPYTFGFPSKEFELKMLESMKRFLEEQLKLINDRIKELKESSKKE
;
A
#
# COMPACT_ATOMS: atom_id res chain seq x y z
N LYS A 1 34.10 -49.30 -38.80
CA LYS A 1 33.02 -49.05 -39.78
C LYS A 1 31.87 -49.98 -39.40
N ASP A 2 30.77 -49.63 -38.77
CA ASP A 2 30.20 -48.40 -38.22
C ASP A 2 28.97 -48.85 -37.41
N LEU A 3 28.54 -48.05 -36.43
CA LEU A 3 27.28 -48.13 -35.66
C LEU A 3 27.12 -49.35 -34.71
N TYR A 4 27.72 -49.36 -33.53
CA TYR A 4 27.07 -48.87 -32.29
C TYR A 4 26.13 -47.67 -32.51
N ILE A 5 24.82 -47.87 -32.34
CA ILE A 5 23.81 -46.95 -31.77
C ILE A 5 22.41 -47.45 -32.18
N PHE A 6 21.49 -47.45 -31.20
CA PHE A 6 20.07 -47.87 -31.26
C PHE A 6 19.72 -49.36 -31.05
N SER A 7 20.03 -49.90 -29.88
CA SER A 7 19.08 -50.79 -29.20
C SER A 7 19.29 -50.86 -27.67
N PHE A 8 19.48 -49.69 -27.04
CA PHE A 8 19.63 -49.59 -25.59
C PHE A 8 18.80 -48.43 -25.03
N ILE A 9 17.52 -48.35 -25.41
CA ILE A 9 16.55 -47.44 -24.76
C ILE A 9 15.22 -48.19 -24.59
N SER A 10 15.26 -49.27 -23.81
CA SER A 10 14.06 -49.92 -23.24
C SER A 10 14.11 -49.90 -21.71
N MET A 11 14.63 -48.80 -21.13
CA MET A 11 14.64 -48.57 -19.68
C MET A 11 14.75 -47.09 -19.27
N ASN A 12 14.41 -46.14 -20.15
CA ASN A 12 14.36 -44.71 -19.83
C ASN A 12 12.97 -44.12 -20.15
N ARG A 13 11.94 -44.57 -19.43
CA ARG A 13 10.66 -43.85 -19.41
C ARG A 13 9.97 -43.84 -18.05
N CYS A 14 10.75 -43.96 -16.97
CA CYS A 14 10.30 -43.80 -15.59
C CYS A 14 11.39 -43.16 -14.74
N PHE A 15 11.95 -42.04 -15.18
CA PHE A 15 12.66 -41.15 -14.28
C PHE A 15 12.41 -39.71 -14.75
N HIS A 16 12.16 -38.83 -13.79
CA HIS A 16 12.02 -37.39 -13.96
C HIS A 16 10.67 -36.91 -14.52
N TYR A 17 9.66 -36.81 -13.64
CA TYR A 17 9.02 -35.52 -13.32
C TYR A 17 8.13 -35.63 -12.06
N GLU A 18 8.60 -36.34 -11.02
CA GLU A 18 8.26 -35.93 -9.65
C GLU A 18 9.25 -34.83 -9.26
N VAL A 19 9.10 -33.66 -9.87
CA VAL A 19 9.57 -32.44 -9.20
C VAL A 19 8.58 -32.26 -8.06
N PHE A 20 8.93 -32.83 -6.91
CA PHE A 20 8.33 -32.47 -5.64
C PHE A 20 8.41 -30.95 -5.58
N ASN A 21 7.25 -30.33 -5.77
CA ASN A 21 7.08 -28.91 -5.95
C ASN A 21 7.67 -28.23 -4.71
N MET A 22 8.88 -27.67 -4.81
CA MET A 22 9.44 -26.86 -3.74
C MET A 22 8.60 -25.59 -3.71
N ALA A 23 7.53 -25.59 -2.91
CA ALA A 23 6.62 -24.47 -2.79
C ALA A 23 7.40 -23.30 -2.16
N ARG A 24 7.95 -22.46 -3.04
CA ARG A 24 8.54 -21.17 -2.67
C ARG A 24 7.38 -20.20 -2.57
N GLU A 25 7.13 -19.73 -1.36
CA GLU A 25 6.14 -18.71 -1.09
C GLU A 25 6.83 -17.47 -0.55
N THR A 26 6.60 -16.33 -1.22
CA THR A 26 7.01 -15.03 -0.72
C THR A 26 5.84 -14.41 0.04
N ILE A 27 6.01 -14.25 1.35
CA ILE A 27 5.01 -13.70 2.25
C ILE A 27 5.44 -12.27 2.59
N VAL A 28 4.56 -11.31 2.34
CA VAL A 28 4.81 -9.89 2.65
C VAL A 28 3.90 -9.44 3.77
N ILE A 29 4.50 -8.86 4.80
CA ILE A 29 3.81 -8.46 6.01
C ILE A 29 3.99 -6.95 6.19
N ALA A 30 2.87 -6.24 6.34
CA ALA A 30 2.89 -4.80 6.61
C ALA A 30 3.30 -4.55 8.06
N THR A 31 4.41 -3.85 8.28
CA THR A 31 4.99 -3.61 9.61
C THR A 31 5.05 -2.12 9.96
N GLN A 32 5.14 -1.81 11.25
CA GLN A 32 5.14 -0.42 11.74
C GLN A 32 6.54 0.22 11.77
N GLY A 33 7.60 -0.58 11.76
CA GLY A 33 8.99 -0.15 11.89
C GLY A 33 10.00 -1.13 11.25
N PRO A 34 11.30 -0.93 11.48
CA PRO A 34 12.34 -1.74 10.85
C PRO A 34 12.64 -3.05 11.59
N GLY A 35 11.81 -3.46 12.56
CA GLY A 35 12.10 -4.58 13.47
C GLY A 35 11.97 -5.98 12.86
N GLY A 36 11.57 -6.08 11.59
CA GLY A 36 11.50 -7.34 10.85
C GLY A 36 10.58 -8.37 11.52
N LEU A 37 11.16 -9.46 12.03
CA LEU A 37 10.41 -10.57 12.63
C LEU A 37 9.81 -10.26 14.00
N ASP A 38 10.40 -9.32 14.74
CA ASP A 38 9.96 -8.95 16.09
C ASP A 38 9.06 -7.71 16.07
N ASP A 39 8.82 -7.13 14.90
CA ASP A 39 8.00 -5.95 14.75
C ASP A 39 6.51 -6.26 14.75
N LEU A 40 5.71 -5.22 14.95
CA LEU A 40 4.26 -5.30 15.00
C LEU A 40 3.65 -5.12 13.62
N VAL A 41 2.63 -5.93 13.33
CA VAL A 41 1.85 -5.77 12.10
C VAL A 41 1.07 -4.45 12.12
N SER A 42 1.19 -3.71 11.02
CA SER A 42 0.51 -2.44 10.82
C SER A 42 -1.01 -2.63 10.67
N PRO A 43 -1.83 -1.76 11.30
CA PRO A 43 -3.27 -1.76 11.11
C PRO A 43 -3.69 -1.33 9.69
N VAL A 44 -2.80 -0.69 8.91
CA VAL A 44 -3.12 -0.22 7.56
C VAL A 44 -2.04 -0.69 6.59
N PHE A 45 -2.46 -1.41 5.55
CA PHE A 45 -1.54 -1.91 4.51
C PHE A 45 -0.90 -0.78 3.69
N ALA A 46 -1.71 0.15 3.17
CA ALA A 46 -1.24 1.18 2.23
C ALA A 46 -0.26 2.19 2.84
N ARG A 47 -0.40 2.48 4.14
CA ARG A 47 0.42 3.47 4.87
C ARG A 47 1.30 2.84 5.94
N ALA A 48 1.56 1.54 5.85
CA ALA A 48 2.56 0.89 6.70
C ALA A 48 3.92 1.54 6.49
N SER A 49 4.71 1.72 7.54
CA SER A 49 6.04 2.35 7.44
C SER A 49 7.01 1.48 6.63
N THR A 50 6.90 0.17 6.80
CA THR A 50 7.80 -0.84 6.25
C THR A 50 7.04 -2.10 5.85
N PHE A 51 7.67 -2.91 5.00
CA PHE A 51 7.22 -4.24 4.63
C PHE A 51 8.30 -5.25 4.98
N THR A 52 7.93 -6.24 5.78
CA THR A 52 8.78 -7.39 6.04
C THR A 52 8.45 -8.47 5.03
N ILE A 53 9.41 -8.78 4.16
CA ILE A 53 9.29 -9.82 3.14
C ILE A 53 10.02 -11.06 3.62
N VAL A 54 9.28 -12.17 3.65
CA VAL A 54 9.73 -13.46 4.14
C VAL A 54 9.65 -14.44 2.98
N GLU A 55 10.78 -15.02 2.61
CA GLU A 55 10.84 -16.08 1.60
C GLU A 55 10.83 -17.43 2.33
N ALA A 56 9.76 -18.19 2.14
CA ALA A 56 9.59 -19.51 2.70
C ALA A 56 9.72 -20.58 1.63
N ILE A 57 10.41 -21.67 1.93
CA ILE A 57 10.52 -22.84 1.06
C ILE A 57 10.08 -24.05 1.86
N ASN A 58 9.01 -24.73 1.43
CA ASN A 58 8.43 -25.89 2.14
C ASN A 58 8.05 -25.59 3.60
N GLY A 59 7.55 -24.39 3.88
CA GLY A 59 7.16 -23.97 5.23
C GLY A 59 8.33 -23.53 6.12
N GLU A 60 9.56 -23.51 5.61
CA GLU A 60 10.72 -23.00 6.34
C GLU A 60 11.13 -21.63 5.82
N ILE A 61 11.35 -20.69 6.74
CA ILE A 61 11.88 -19.35 6.42
C ILE A 61 13.34 -19.50 5.95
N LYS A 62 13.63 -19.11 4.71
CA LYS A 62 14.99 -19.09 4.16
C LYS A 62 15.59 -17.70 4.16
N ASN A 63 14.78 -16.66 3.95
CA ASN A 63 15.25 -15.30 3.87
C ASN A 63 14.23 -14.33 4.45
N VAL A 64 14.72 -13.26 5.09
CA VAL A 64 13.91 -12.17 5.61
C VAL A 64 14.58 -10.86 5.24
N ARG A 65 13.85 -9.98 4.57
CA ARG A 65 14.28 -8.62 4.23
C ARG A 65 13.20 -7.62 4.65
N VAL A 66 13.63 -6.42 5.00
CA VAL A 66 12.75 -5.33 5.39
C VAL A 66 12.92 -4.21 4.37
N GLU A 67 11.83 -3.84 3.72
CA GLU A 67 11.79 -2.77 2.74
C GLU A 67 10.97 -1.59 3.27
N GLN A 68 11.40 -0.37 2.97
CA GLN A 68 10.66 0.83 3.35
C GLN A 68 9.51 1.07 2.38
N ASN A 69 8.41 1.63 2.88
CA ASN A 69 7.29 1.98 2.03
C ASN A 69 7.43 3.43 1.49
N PRO A 70 7.68 3.63 0.19
CA PRO A 70 7.74 4.97 -0.41
C PRO A 70 6.37 5.65 -0.48
N ALA A 71 5.28 4.88 -0.39
CA ALA A 71 3.90 5.38 -0.54
C ALA A 71 3.29 5.92 0.77
N VAL A 72 4.04 5.95 1.88
CA VAL A 72 3.56 6.43 3.19
C VAL A 72 3.03 7.87 3.10
N MET A 73 3.73 8.72 2.35
CA MET A 73 3.40 10.13 2.16
C MET A 73 2.56 10.41 0.91
N ALA A 74 2.12 9.37 0.19
CA ALA A 74 1.35 9.56 -1.03
C ALA A 74 -0.02 10.20 -0.69
N PRO A 75 -0.37 11.33 -1.33
CA PRO A 75 -1.63 12.04 -1.05
C PRO A 75 -2.86 11.24 -1.48
N SER A 76 -2.72 10.42 -2.53
CA SER A 76 -3.76 9.52 -3.02
C SER A 76 -3.12 8.28 -3.67
N GLY A 77 -3.91 7.21 -3.82
CA GLY A 77 -3.48 6.02 -4.57
C GLY A 77 -2.43 5.14 -3.88
N ALA A 78 -2.08 5.41 -2.61
CA ALA A 78 -1.07 4.67 -1.86
C ALA A 78 -1.28 3.14 -1.92
N GLY A 79 -2.53 2.67 -1.82
CA GLY A 79 -2.85 1.25 -1.88
C GLY A 79 -2.52 0.56 -3.21
N ILE A 80 -2.71 1.26 -4.34
CA ILE A 80 -2.39 0.74 -5.67
C ILE A 80 -0.87 0.72 -5.87
N GLN A 81 -0.19 1.80 -5.47
CA GLN A 81 1.26 1.89 -5.57
C GLN A 81 1.96 0.82 -4.74
N VAL A 82 1.51 0.60 -3.50
CA VAL A 82 2.02 -0.48 -2.65
C VAL A 82 1.72 -1.85 -3.27
N ALA A 83 0.51 -2.08 -3.79
CA ALA A 83 0.17 -3.36 -4.40
C ALA A 83 1.10 -3.70 -5.58
N GLN A 84 1.44 -2.71 -6.42
CA GLN A 84 2.41 -2.87 -7.51
C GLN A 84 3.83 -3.15 -6.99
N LEU A 85 4.25 -2.43 -5.96
CA LEU A 85 5.56 -2.62 -5.33
C LEU A 85 5.70 -4.03 -4.74
N VAL A 86 4.68 -4.48 -4.01
CA VAL A 86 4.64 -5.81 -3.40
C VAL A 86 4.59 -6.92 -4.45
N ALA A 87 3.89 -6.70 -5.57
CA ALA A 87 3.96 -7.61 -6.71
C ALA A 87 5.35 -7.63 -7.37
N GLY A 88 6.05 -6.50 -7.40
CA GLY A 88 7.44 -6.43 -7.86
C GLY A 88 8.41 -7.28 -7.02
N PHE A 89 8.11 -7.49 -5.73
CA PHE A 89 8.86 -8.42 -4.87
C PHE A 89 8.53 -9.89 -5.11
N GLY A 90 7.55 -10.20 -5.97
CA GLY A 90 7.09 -11.56 -6.21
C GLY A 90 6.26 -12.13 -5.06
N ALA A 91 5.53 -11.27 -4.33
CA ALA A 91 4.69 -11.70 -3.22
C ALA A 91 3.57 -12.64 -3.66
N ASN A 92 3.44 -13.79 -3.00
CA ASN A 92 2.32 -14.71 -3.17
C ASN A 92 1.21 -14.42 -2.16
N VAL A 93 1.58 -14.01 -0.95
CA VAL A 93 0.66 -13.74 0.14
C VAL A 93 1.01 -12.41 0.79
N VAL A 94 -0.02 -11.61 1.08
CA VAL A 94 0.08 -10.35 1.80
C VAL A 94 -0.72 -10.44 3.09
N ILE A 95 -0.07 -10.08 4.20
CA ILE A 95 -0.69 -10.04 5.52
C ILE A 95 -0.67 -8.62 6.06
N ALA A 96 -1.84 -8.12 6.46
CA ALA A 96 -1.98 -6.80 7.06
C ALA A 96 -3.20 -6.73 7.99
N GLY A 97 -3.34 -5.62 8.73
CA GLY A 97 -4.57 -5.31 9.45
C GLY A 97 -5.70 -4.99 8.48
N GLY A 98 -5.70 -3.76 7.97
CA GLY A 98 -6.71 -3.24 7.05
C GLY A 98 -6.19 -3.13 5.63
N VAL A 99 -6.92 -3.73 4.69
CA VAL A 99 -6.71 -3.58 3.25
C VAL A 99 -7.91 -2.84 2.67
N GLY A 100 -7.69 -1.63 2.15
CA GLY A 100 -8.76 -0.82 1.55
C GLY A 100 -9.26 -1.42 0.23
N PRO A 101 -10.46 -1.02 -0.26
CA PRO A 101 -11.09 -1.59 -1.44
C PRO A 101 -10.21 -1.51 -2.70
N ASN A 102 -9.53 -0.38 -2.90
CA ASN A 102 -8.64 -0.17 -4.04
C ASN A 102 -7.40 -1.08 -3.99
N ALA A 103 -6.82 -1.27 -2.80
CA ALA A 103 -5.66 -2.14 -2.62
C ALA A 103 -6.06 -3.62 -2.77
N HIS A 104 -7.22 -3.99 -2.25
CA HIS A 104 -7.77 -5.34 -2.38
C HIS A 104 -7.99 -5.70 -3.84
N GLN A 105 -8.64 -4.82 -4.61
CA GLN A 105 -8.87 -5.02 -6.03
C GLN A 105 -7.55 -5.11 -6.82
N ALA A 106 -6.55 -4.28 -6.51
CA ALA A 106 -5.25 -4.31 -7.16
C ALA A 106 -4.49 -5.61 -6.88
N LEU A 107 -4.40 -6.03 -5.61
CA LEU A 107 -3.74 -7.28 -5.21
C LEU A 107 -4.45 -8.51 -5.78
N ALA A 108 -5.78 -8.54 -5.77
CA ALA A 108 -6.57 -9.63 -6.34
C ALA A 108 -6.36 -9.76 -7.85
N SER A 109 -6.28 -8.63 -8.58
CA SER A 109 -5.99 -8.63 -10.02
C SER A 109 -4.59 -9.17 -10.35
N LEU A 110 -3.67 -9.11 -9.39
CA LEU A 110 -2.29 -9.63 -9.50
C LEU A 110 -2.19 -11.09 -9.02
N GLY A 111 -3.30 -11.71 -8.60
CA GLY A 111 -3.32 -13.09 -8.10
C GLY A 111 -2.67 -13.27 -6.73
N ILE A 112 -2.49 -12.20 -5.97
CA ILE A 112 -1.86 -12.22 -4.64
C ILE A 112 -2.92 -12.54 -3.60
N ARG A 113 -2.68 -13.54 -2.74
CA ARG A 113 -3.59 -13.89 -1.64
C ARG A 113 -3.51 -12.84 -0.55
N ILE A 114 -4.67 -12.43 -0.04
CA ILE A 114 -4.76 -11.37 0.96
C ILE A 114 -5.27 -11.97 2.26
N ILE A 115 -4.56 -11.69 3.35
CA ILE A 115 -4.95 -12.02 4.71
C ILE A 115 -5.05 -10.70 5.47
N SER A 116 -6.28 -10.32 5.80
CA SER A 116 -6.60 -9.09 6.53
C SER A 116 -7.16 -9.41 7.92
N GLY A 117 -7.13 -8.44 8.82
CA GLY A 117 -7.71 -8.53 10.17
C GLY A 117 -6.68 -8.80 11.26
N ILE A 118 -5.39 -8.76 10.93
CA ILE A 118 -4.29 -9.03 11.87
C ILE A 118 -3.51 -7.75 12.08
N SER A 119 -3.57 -7.17 13.27
CA SER A 119 -2.86 -5.93 13.60
C SER A 119 -2.36 -5.94 15.04
N GLY A 120 -1.21 -5.32 15.30
CA GLY A 120 -0.63 -5.26 16.65
C GLY A 120 -0.11 -6.59 17.18
N VAL A 121 0.03 -7.60 16.31
CA VAL A 121 0.63 -8.90 16.62
C VAL A 121 2.07 -8.90 16.11
N PRO A 122 3.03 -9.52 16.81
CA PRO A 122 4.40 -9.65 16.30
C PRO A 122 4.46 -10.54 15.07
N VAL A 123 5.31 -10.17 14.09
CA VAL A 123 5.44 -10.89 12.81
C VAL A 123 5.72 -12.38 12.99
N ARG A 124 6.58 -12.75 13.95
CA ARG A 124 6.90 -14.16 14.26
C ARG A 124 5.66 -15.00 14.53
N LYS A 125 4.75 -14.49 15.38
CA LYS A 125 3.50 -15.18 15.72
C LYS A 125 2.57 -15.30 14.51
N VAL A 126 2.54 -14.27 13.66
CA VAL A 126 1.73 -14.27 12.43
C VAL A 126 2.23 -15.31 11.44
N LEU A 127 3.56 -15.46 11.31
CA LEU A 127 4.16 -16.51 10.48
C LEU A 127 3.85 -17.91 11.04
N ASP A 128 3.95 -18.11 12.35
CA ASP A 128 3.58 -19.39 12.99
C ASP A 128 2.10 -19.74 12.75
N ASP A 129 1.21 -18.75 12.86
CA ASP A 129 -0.23 -18.92 12.58
C ASP A 129 -0.50 -19.16 11.09
N TYR A 130 0.32 -18.59 10.19
CA TYR A 130 0.25 -18.85 8.75
C TYR A 130 0.67 -20.29 8.42
N PHE A 131 1.83 -20.74 8.90
CA PHE A 131 2.34 -22.09 8.63
C PHE A 131 1.50 -23.18 9.29
N SER A 132 0.88 -22.89 10.44
CA SER A 132 -0.08 -23.81 11.08
C SER A 132 -1.46 -23.84 10.39
N GLY A 133 -1.66 -23.07 9.32
CA GLY A 133 -2.91 -23.02 8.56
C GLY A 133 -4.07 -22.34 9.29
N ARG A 134 -3.81 -21.70 10.45
CA ARG A 134 -4.82 -20.97 11.21
C ARG A 134 -5.25 -19.68 10.51
N LEU A 135 -4.35 -19.10 9.70
CA LEU A 135 -4.65 -17.94 8.87
C LEU A 135 -5.16 -18.40 7.51
N SER A 136 -6.44 -18.77 7.45
CA SER A 136 -7.09 -19.05 6.17
C SER A 136 -7.27 -17.74 5.41
N SER A 137 -6.70 -17.69 4.21
CA SER A 137 -6.93 -16.62 3.24
C SER A 137 -8.42 -16.36 3.13
N THR A 138 -8.83 -15.11 3.36
CA THR A 138 -10.11 -14.62 2.87
C THR A 138 -9.98 -14.57 1.34
N MET A 139 -10.05 -15.72 0.68
CA MET A 139 -10.53 -15.71 -0.70
C MET A 139 -11.89 -15.00 -0.63
N PRO A 140 -12.18 -14.06 -1.54
CA PRO A 140 -13.55 -13.67 -1.75
C PRO A 140 -14.25 -14.94 -2.22
N GLY A 141 -14.88 -15.66 -1.28
CA GLY A 141 -15.88 -16.64 -1.64
C GLY A 141 -16.93 -15.95 -2.51
N PRO A 142 -17.65 -16.68 -3.38
CA PRO A 142 -18.77 -16.11 -4.11
C PRO A 142 -19.61 -15.36 -3.09
N THR A 143 -19.69 -14.04 -3.22
CA THR A 143 -20.50 -13.23 -2.33
C THR A 143 -21.89 -13.87 -2.37
N PRO A 144 -22.44 -14.34 -1.23
CA PRO A 144 -23.83 -14.73 -1.23
C PRO A 144 -24.59 -13.54 -1.82
N PRO A 145 -25.50 -13.77 -2.78
CA PRO A 145 -26.27 -12.69 -3.37
C PRO A 145 -26.81 -11.88 -2.20
N LEU A 146 -26.50 -10.57 -2.21
CA LEU A 146 -27.02 -9.64 -1.21
C LEU A 146 -28.49 -10.00 -1.01
N PRO A 147 -28.95 -10.25 0.23
CA PRO A 147 -30.37 -10.43 0.45
C PRO A 147 -31.05 -9.24 -0.23
N PRO A 148 -32.10 -9.45 -1.04
CA PRO A 148 -32.78 -8.35 -1.67
C PRO A 148 -33.09 -7.37 -0.55
N THR A 149 -32.45 -6.20 -0.61
CA THR A 149 -32.76 -5.13 0.33
C THR A 149 -34.27 -5.00 0.26
N PRO A 150 -34.99 -5.03 1.40
CA PRO A 150 -36.38 -4.67 1.38
C PRO A 150 -36.41 -3.36 0.62
N LYS A 151 -37.13 -3.31 -0.51
CA LYS A 151 -37.45 -2.03 -1.13
C LYS A 151 -38.20 -1.31 -0.02
N GLN A 152 -37.49 -0.52 0.78
CA GLN A 152 -38.13 0.46 1.64
C GLN A 152 -39.06 1.17 0.67
N PRO A 153 -40.37 1.23 0.96
CA PRO A 153 -41.25 2.11 0.23
C PRO A 153 -40.50 3.44 0.24
N SER A 154 -40.08 3.90 -0.94
CA SER A 154 -39.51 5.23 -1.06
C SER A 154 -40.60 6.12 -0.52
N ALA A 155 -40.42 6.63 0.71
CA ALA A 155 -41.31 7.63 1.24
C ALA A 155 -41.46 8.65 0.12
N PRO A 156 -42.69 9.03 -0.27
CA PRO A 156 -42.89 10.01 -1.32
C PRO A 156 -41.95 11.17 -1.01
N TYR A 157 -40.95 11.37 -1.87
CA TYR A 157 -40.05 12.49 -1.70
C TYR A 157 -40.95 13.72 -1.57
N PRO A 158 -40.79 14.56 -0.53
CA PRO A 158 -41.55 15.80 -0.49
C PRO A 158 -41.32 16.48 -1.84
N PRO A 159 -42.38 16.98 -2.51
CA PRO A 159 -42.24 17.60 -3.81
C PRO A 159 -41.13 18.64 -3.69
N VAL A 160 -40.07 18.46 -4.47
CA VAL A 160 -38.96 19.40 -4.53
C VAL A 160 -39.58 20.69 -5.05
N SER A 161 -39.84 21.65 -4.15
CA SER A 161 -40.20 23.00 -4.54
C SER A 161 -38.94 23.61 -5.11
N TYR A 162 -38.74 23.41 -6.41
CA TYR A 162 -37.67 24.10 -7.11
C TYR A 162 -37.93 25.60 -6.94
N PRO A 163 -36.97 26.37 -6.39
CA PRO A 163 -37.08 27.81 -6.47
C PRO A 163 -37.26 28.19 -7.94
N PRO A 164 -38.03 29.26 -8.25
CA PRO A 164 -38.27 29.66 -9.62
C PRO A 164 -36.93 29.72 -10.37
N ILE A 165 -36.92 29.14 -11.58
CA ILE A 165 -35.74 29.12 -12.45
C ILE A 165 -35.21 30.54 -12.52
N ALA A 166 -34.06 30.76 -11.89
CA ALA A 166 -33.40 32.04 -11.92
C ALA A 166 -33.18 32.41 -13.39
N PRO A 167 -33.43 33.67 -13.78
CA PRO A 167 -33.15 34.11 -15.15
C PRO A 167 -31.72 33.72 -15.52
N PRO A 168 -31.45 33.37 -16.79
CA PRO A 168 -30.14 32.91 -17.22
C PRO A 168 -29.11 33.94 -16.77
N LEU A 169 -28.15 33.47 -15.98
CA LEU A 169 -27.10 34.32 -15.44
C LEU A 169 -26.43 35.04 -16.62
N PRO A 170 -26.22 36.36 -16.55
CA PRO A 170 -25.48 37.07 -17.58
C PRO A 170 -24.12 36.37 -17.79
N PRO A 171 -23.59 36.37 -19.03
CA PRO A 171 -22.33 35.70 -19.33
C PRO A 171 -21.27 36.11 -18.32
N GLN A 172 -20.80 35.11 -17.56
CA GLN A 172 -19.90 35.34 -16.45
C GLN A 172 -18.55 35.77 -17.01
N VAL A 173 -18.29 37.07 -16.98
CA VAL A 173 -16.91 37.56 -16.94
C VAL A 173 -16.28 36.94 -15.69
N PRO A 174 -15.09 36.33 -15.73
CA PRO A 174 -14.53 35.63 -14.60
C PRO A 174 -14.47 36.55 -13.39
N THR A 175 -15.36 36.36 -12.43
CA THR A 175 -15.28 37.08 -11.16
C THR A 175 -14.36 36.27 -10.25
N PRO A 176 -13.32 36.87 -9.67
CA PRO A 176 -12.45 36.17 -8.73
C PRO A 176 -13.30 35.79 -7.50
N TYR A 177 -13.13 34.56 -7.02
CA TYR A 177 -13.83 33.97 -5.87
C TYR A 177 -13.81 34.87 -4.62
N THR A 178 -14.84 35.67 -4.36
CA THR A 178 -14.97 36.41 -3.10
C THR A 178 -15.56 35.50 -2.01
N PHE A 179 -14.73 34.60 -1.48
CA PHE A 179 -14.66 34.50 -0.02
C PHE A 179 -13.75 35.64 0.39
N GLY A 180 -14.31 36.65 1.08
CA GLY A 180 -13.70 37.94 1.39
C GLY A 180 -12.20 38.01 1.15
N PHE A 181 -11.80 38.54 -0.01
CA PHE A 181 -10.41 38.82 -0.27
C PHE A 181 -9.90 39.72 0.87
N PRO A 182 -8.79 39.37 1.53
CA PRO A 182 -8.17 40.32 2.42
C PRO A 182 -7.92 41.63 1.66
N SER A 183 -8.12 42.78 2.30
CA SER A 183 -7.74 44.06 1.69
C SER A 183 -6.30 43.95 1.17
N LYS A 184 -5.95 44.67 0.09
CA LYS A 184 -4.58 44.62 -0.48
C LYS A 184 -3.49 44.84 0.60
N GLU A 185 -3.81 45.64 1.61
CA GLU A 185 -2.97 45.89 2.78
C GLU A 185 -2.81 44.65 3.68
N PHE A 186 -3.87 43.87 3.88
CA PHE A 186 -3.80 42.61 4.63
C PHE A 186 -3.06 41.53 3.85
N GLU A 187 -3.28 41.42 2.54
CA GLU A 187 -2.53 40.50 1.68
C GLU A 187 -1.04 40.83 1.70
N LEU A 188 -0.69 42.12 1.57
CA LEU A 188 0.69 42.58 1.67
C LEU A 188 1.29 42.24 3.04
N LYS A 189 0.56 42.49 4.13
CA LYS A 189 1.01 42.17 5.49
C LYS A 189 1.20 40.67 5.71
N MET A 190 0.33 39.84 5.15
CA MET A 190 0.43 38.38 5.22
C MET A 190 1.65 37.89 4.44
N LEU A 191 1.87 38.39 3.23
CA LEU A 191 3.01 38.03 2.40
C LEU A 191 4.34 38.51 3.02
N GLU A 192 4.38 39.71 3.60
CA GLU A 192 5.53 40.20 4.36
C GLU A 192 5.82 39.35 5.61
N SER A 193 4.78 38.93 6.33
CA SER A 193 4.93 38.02 7.47
C SER A 193 5.46 36.65 7.04
N MET A 194 4.96 36.11 5.92
CA MET A 194 5.43 34.83 5.37
C MET A 194 6.88 34.94 4.89
N LYS A 195 7.25 36.05 4.22
CA LYS A 195 8.62 36.35 3.81
C LYS A 195 9.58 36.37 5.00
N ARG A 196 9.24 37.09 6.08
CA ARG A 196 10.07 37.16 7.29
C ARG A 196 10.29 35.80 7.92
N PHE A 197 9.24 34.99 8.00
CA PHE A 197 9.33 33.64 8.54
C PHE A 197 10.28 32.76 7.71
N LEU A 198 10.14 32.80 6.38
CA LEU A 198 11.03 32.08 5.46
C LEU A 198 12.49 32.56 5.54
N GLU A 199 12.71 33.87 5.66
CA GLU A 199 14.05 34.44 5.84
C GLU A 199 14.70 33.97 7.17
N GLU A 200 13.91 33.86 8.23
CA GLU A 200 14.38 33.35 9.52
C GLU A 200 14.74 31.86 9.46
N GLN A 201 13.91 31.06 8.78
CA GLN A 201 14.21 29.64 8.51
C GLN A 201 15.49 29.51 7.68
N LEU A 202 15.65 30.32 6.62
CA LEU A 202 16.85 30.31 5.79
C LEU A 202 18.09 30.71 6.58
N LYS A 203 17.98 31.68 7.49
CA LYS A 203 19.08 32.08 8.36
C LYS A 203 19.53 30.93 9.26
N LEU A 204 18.59 30.27 9.94
CA LEU A 204 18.89 29.11 10.80
C LEU A 204 19.56 27.97 10.02
N ILE A 205 19.04 27.67 8.83
CA ILE A 205 19.62 26.65 7.95
C ILE A 205 21.06 27.03 7.57
N ASN A 206 21.29 28.29 7.18
CA ASN A 206 22.63 28.76 6.81
C ASN A 206 23.61 28.77 8.00
N ASP A 207 23.16 29.17 9.19
CA ASP A 207 23.97 29.14 10.41
C ASP A 207 24.36 27.70 10.74
N ARG A 208 23.42 26.75 10.63
CA ARG A 208 23.71 25.32 10.84
C ARG A 208 24.68 24.76 9.80
N ILE A 209 24.52 25.15 8.54
CA ILE A 209 25.47 24.77 7.46
C ILE A 209 26.87 25.32 7.77
N LYS A 210 26.98 26.53 8.30
CA LYS A 210 28.27 27.15 8.66
C LYS A 210 28.94 26.43 9.83
N GLU A 211 28.20 26.15 10.90
CA GLU A 211 28.69 25.35 12.03
C GLU A 211 29.24 24.00 11.57
N LEU A 212 28.47 23.30 10.73
CA LEU A 212 28.86 21.99 10.20
C LEU A 212 30.13 22.06 9.33
N LYS A 213 30.27 23.11 8.51
CA LYS A 213 31.48 23.36 7.71
C LYS A 213 32.69 23.73 8.56
N GLU A 214 32.50 24.42 9.68
CA GLU A 214 33.58 24.77 10.60
C GLU A 214 34.02 23.56 11.44
N SER A 215 33.09 22.67 11.83
CA SER A 215 33.44 21.41 12.48
C SER A 215 34.21 20.46 11.56
N SER A 216 33.88 20.41 10.26
CA SER A 216 34.59 19.56 9.29
C SER A 216 35.98 20.09 8.88
N LYS A 217 36.39 21.28 9.34
CA LYS A 217 37.69 21.89 9.01
C LYS A 217 38.67 21.90 10.20
N LYS A 218 38.22 21.45 11.37
CA LYS A 218 39.03 21.34 12.60
C LYS A 218 39.49 19.90 12.90
N GLU A 219 38.98 18.92 12.16
CA GLU A 219 39.56 17.58 11.99
C GLU A 219 40.54 17.59 10.82
#